data_AF-A0A4R7T8Q7-F1
#
_entry.id   AF-A0A4R7T8Q7-F1
#
_cell.length_a   1.000
_cell.length_b   1.000
_cell.length_c   1.000
_cell.angle_alpha   90.00
_cell.angle_beta   90.00
_cell.angle_gamma   90.00
#
_symmetry.space_group_name_H-M   'P 1'
#
loop_
_entity.id
_entity.type
_entity.pdbx_description
1 polymer ?
#
loop_
_entity_poly.entity_id
_entity_poly.type
_entity_poly.pdbx_seq_one_letter_code
_entity_poly.pdbx_strand_id
1 'polypeptide(L)'
;MSTSDLLVTPAQRDRAVEILQEMYADGRLDHGEFDTRLELALKSRTRAELNGTFNGLVSRPVPTYAPAAFTRPAPLQRRDSQGRGMGMVAHWLGYPTFFVGPALIVATAGKENPAVRKHAVEALNFQLTALMAFALLGVVTGVTQGFTGFLFPLVGLVWFVLTGIGGLAALLGSDFRYPFTLRLVR
;
A
#
# COMPACT_ATOMS: atom_id res chain seq x y z
N MET A 1 -6.58 7.00 39.58
CA MET A 1 -7.73 7.08 38.67
C MET A 1 -7.39 6.25 37.45
N SER A 2 -8.01 5.08 37.29
CA SER A 2 -7.69 4.16 36.19
C SER A 2 -8.22 4.75 34.87
N THR A 3 -7.50 4.60 33.76
CA THR A 3 -7.90 5.10 32.43
C THR A 3 -9.23 4.50 31.93
N SER A 4 -9.71 3.44 32.59
CA SER A 4 -11.01 2.78 32.36
C SER A 4 -12.22 3.63 32.74
N ASP A 5 -12.09 4.54 33.73
CA ASP A 5 -13.20 5.33 34.27
C ASP A 5 -13.36 6.70 33.60
N LEU A 6 -12.56 6.98 32.55
CA LEU A 6 -12.63 8.23 31.81
C LEU A 6 -13.90 8.27 30.96
N LEU A 7 -14.59 9.41 31.00
CA LEU A 7 -15.75 9.68 30.16
C LEU A 7 -15.35 9.67 28.68
N VAL A 8 -16.20 9.05 27.87
CA VAL A 8 -16.04 8.99 26.42
C VAL A 8 -16.38 10.34 25.81
N THR A 9 -15.48 10.88 25.00
CA THR A 9 -15.76 12.11 24.24
C THR A 9 -16.60 11.80 22.99
N PRO A 10 -17.37 12.77 22.46
CA PRO A 10 -18.09 12.58 21.20
C PRO A 10 -17.19 12.09 20.06
N ALA A 11 -15.99 12.67 19.91
CA ALA A 11 -15.01 12.25 18.90
C ALA A 11 -14.53 10.79 19.07
N GLN A 12 -14.49 10.27 20.31
CA GLN A 12 -14.15 8.87 20.55
C GLN A 12 -15.29 7.93 20.18
N ARG A 13 -16.53 8.35 20.42
CA ARG A 13 -17.73 7.63 20.00
C ARG A 13 -17.83 7.60 18.48
N ASP A 14 -17.64 8.73 17.81
CA ASP A 14 -17.70 8.84 16.34
C ASP A 14 -16.66 7.94 15.66
N ARG A 15 -15.43 7.91 16.20
CA ARG A 15 -14.39 6.99 15.73
C ARG A 15 -14.77 5.52 15.93
N ALA A 16 -15.39 5.18 17.04
CA ALA A 16 -15.83 3.80 17.29
C ALA A 16 -16.91 3.37 16.29
N VAL A 17 -17.82 4.28 15.93
CA VAL A 17 -18.83 4.05 14.89
C VAL A 17 -18.18 3.81 13.53
N GLU A 18 -17.21 4.63 13.14
CA GLU A 18 -16.45 4.48 11.89
C GLU A 18 -15.79 3.09 11.79
N ILE A 19 -15.16 2.63 12.88
CA ILE A 19 -14.53 1.30 12.93
C ILE A 19 -15.57 0.16 12.80
N LEU A 20 -16.74 0.29 13.43
CA LEU A 20 -17.81 -0.70 13.29
C LEU A 20 -18.36 -0.73 11.85
N GLN A 21 -18.49 0.44 11.21
CA GLN A 21 -18.91 0.55 9.81
C GLN A 21 -17.90 -0.08 8.85
N GLU A 22 -16.60 0.15 9.07
CA GLU A 22 -15.52 -0.49 8.29
C GLU A 22 -15.59 -2.01 8.41
N MET A 23 -15.80 -2.56 9.62
CA MET A 23 -15.91 -4.01 9.81
C MET A 23 -17.19 -4.62 9.22
N TYR A 24 -18.27 -3.86 9.15
CA TYR A 24 -19.48 -4.27 8.41
C TYR A 24 -19.24 -4.27 6.89
N ALA A 25 -18.58 -3.23 6.35
CA ALA A 25 -18.21 -3.16 4.94
C ALA A 25 -17.27 -4.30 4.51
N ASP A 26 -16.35 -4.70 5.39
CA ASP A 26 -15.45 -5.85 5.20
C ASP A 26 -16.14 -7.22 5.36
N GLY A 27 -17.44 -7.27 5.69
CA GLY A 27 -18.21 -8.50 5.89
C GLY A 27 -17.83 -9.29 7.16
N ARG A 28 -17.10 -8.66 8.09
CA ARG A 28 -16.67 -9.26 9.37
C ARG A 28 -17.72 -9.14 10.46
N LEU A 29 -18.72 -8.29 10.24
CA LEU A 29 -19.90 -8.11 11.08
C LEU A 29 -21.14 -8.40 10.23
N ASP A 30 -22.04 -9.23 10.75
CA ASP A 30 -23.38 -9.34 10.19
C ASP A 30 -24.20 -8.08 10.51
N HIS A 31 -25.29 -7.84 9.77
CA HIS A 31 -26.12 -6.65 9.91
C HIS A 31 -26.72 -6.52 11.32
N GLY A 32 -27.29 -7.59 11.87
CA GLY A 32 -27.86 -7.56 13.22
C GLY A 32 -26.80 -7.39 14.32
N GLU A 33 -25.60 -7.91 14.06
CA GLU A 33 -24.43 -7.79 14.92
C GLU A 33 -23.83 -6.38 14.92
N PHE A 34 -23.88 -5.70 13.77
CA PHE A 34 -23.47 -4.32 13.60
C PHE A 34 -24.43 -3.37 14.34
N ASP A 35 -25.74 -3.52 14.13
CA ASP A 35 -26.75 -2.66 14.75
C ASP A 35 -26.68 -2.71 16.29
N THR A 36 -26.57 -3.92 16.84
CA THR A 36 -26.45 -4.14 18.30
C THR A 36 -25.22 -3.42 18.87
N ARG A 37 -24.08 -3.49 18.18
CA ARG A 37 -22.82 -2.89 18.67
C ARG A 37 -22.75 -1.39 18.44
N LEU A 38 -23.36 -0.90 17.36
CA LEU A 38 -23.52 0.53 17.09
C LEU A 38 -24.35 1.17 18.21
N GLU A 39 -25.47 0.55 18.58
CA GLU A 39 -26.32 1.03 19.66
C GLU A 39 -25.57 1.07 21.01
N LEU A 40 -24.83 0.02 21.34
CA LEU A 40 -24.00 -0.03 22.56
C LEU A 40 -22.90 1.05 22.56
N ALA A 41 -22.28 1.30 21.41
CA ALA A 41 -21.22 2.31 21.29
C ALA A 41 -21.79 3.72 21.50
N LEU A 42 -22.97 4.00 20.94
CA LEU A 42 -23.65 5.27 21.11
C LEU A 42 -24.12 5.51 22.55
N LYS A 43 -24.55 4.44 23.24
CA LYS A 43 -24.99 4.50 24.64
C LYS A 43 -23.85 4.54 25.67
N SER A 44 -22.65 4.14 25.27
CA SER A 44 -21.48 4.13 26.17
C SER A 44 -21.14 5.53 26.70
N ARG A 45 -20.89 5.58 28.02
CA ARG A 45 -20.48 6.79 28.74
C ARG A 45 -19.03 6.70 29.20
N THR A 46 -18.55 5.49 29.45
CA THR A 46 -17.17 5.25 29.91
C THR A 46 -16.33 4.55 28.86
N ARG A 47 -15.01 4.77 28.91
CA ARG A 47 -14.08 4.14 27.99
C ARG A 47 -14.09 2.61 28.11
N ALA A 48 -14.35 2.09 29.31
CA ALA A 48 -14.54 0.66 29.54
C ALA A 48 -15.78 0.11 28.80
N GLU A 49 -16.92 0.81 28.86
CA GLU A 49 -18.14 0.44 28.12
C GLU A 49 -17.92 0.48 26.61
N LEU A 50 -17.25 1.53 26.11
CA LEU A 50 -16.96 1.66 24.68
C LEU A 50 -16.03 0.55 24.19
N ASN A 51 -15.03 0.15 24.98
CA ASN A 51 -14.17 -0.98 24.63
C ASN A 51 -14.94 -2.31 24.64
N GLY A 52 -15.96 -2.44 25.50
CA GLY A 52 -16.81 -3.62 25.59
C GLY A 52 -17.57 -3.94 24.31
N THR A 53 -17.89 -2.93 23.49
CA THR A 53 -18.60 -3.13 22.21
C THR A 53 -17.75 -3.88 21.18
N PHE A 54 -16.43 -3.86 21.34
CA PHE A 54 -15.47 -4.56 20.47
C PHE A 54 -15.08 -5.95 20.97
N ASN A 55 -15.58 -6.38 22.13
CA ASN A 55 -15.29 -7.71 22.66
C ASN A 55 -15.79 -8.81 21.70
N GLY A 56 -14.94 -9.80 21.42
CA GLY A 56 -15.22 -10.87 20.46
C GLY A 56 -14.95 -10.51 19.00
N LEU A 57 -14.93 -9.23 18.63
CA LEU A 57 -14.55 -8.78 17.28
C LEU A 57 -13.04 -8.69 17.07
N VAL A 58 -12.30 -8.54 18.18
CA VAL A 58 -10.84 -8.47 18.24
C VAL A 58 -10.27 -9.73 18.91
N SER A 59 -10.91 -10.88 18.72
CA SER A 59 -10.30 -12.17 19.04
C SER A 59 -9.35 -12.57 17.91
N ARG A 60 -8.11 -12.07 17.92
CA ARG A 60 -7.04 -12.86 17.31
C ARG A 60 -6.77 -14.03 18.27
N PRO A 61 -6.90 -15.30 17.87
CA PRO A 61 -6.33 -16.38 18.66
C PRO A 61 -4.84 -16.05 18.80
N VAL A 62 -4.38 -15.73 20.00
CA VAL A 62 -2.95 -15.72 20.28
C VAL A 62 -2.57 -17.20 20.30
N PRO A 63 -1.78 -17.71 19.34
CA PRO A 63 -1.30 -19.08 19.44
C PRO A 63 -0.46 -19.16 20.71
N THR A 64 -0.91 -19.94 21.69
CA THR A 64 -0.13 -20.21 22.92
C THR A 64 1.17 -20.97 22.61
N TYR A 65 1.35 -21.40 21.36
CA TYR A 65 2.62 -21.86 20.80
C TYR A 65 2.86 -21.19 19.43
N ALA A 66 3.40 -19.97 19.45
CA ALA A 66 4.01 -19.37 18.27
C ALA A 66 5.51 -19.71 18.32
N PRO A 67 6.09 -20.44 17.34
CA PRO A 67 7.53 -20.67 17.32
C PRO A 67 8.25 -19.32 17.32
N ALA A 68 9.44 -19.24 17.94
CA ALA A 68 10.17 -17.98 18.16
C ALA A 68 10.43 -17.12 16.89
N ALA A 69 10.20 -17.68 15.71
CA ALA A 69 10.14 -16.96 14.44
C ALA A 69 8.99 -15.92 14.35
N PHE A 70 7.91 -16.08 15.12
CA PHE A 70 6.76 -15.17 15.17
C PHE A 70 6.78 -14.20 16.37
N THR A 71 7.75 -14.29 17.28
CA THR A 71 7.94 -13.33 18.39
C THR A 71 8.61 -12.03 17.97
N ARG A 72 9.09 -11.91 16.73
CA ARG A 72 9.40 -10.59 16.20
C ARG A 72 8.06 -9.91 15.95
N PRO A 73 7.69 -8.81 16.63
CA PRO A 73 6.56 -8.03 16.17
C PRO A 73 6.84 -7.73 14.70
N ALA A 74 6.03 -8.30 13.80
CA ALA A 74 5.95 -7.77 12.45
C ALA A 74 5.78 -6.27 12.66
N PRO A 75 6.68 -5.42 12.12
CA PRO A 75 6.55 -3.99 12.35
C PRO A 75 5.10 -3.67 12.04
N LEU A 76 4.39 -3.11 13.01
CA LEU A 76 3.07 -2.54 12.76
C LEU A 76 3.35 -1.53 11.66
N GLN A 77 3.11 -1.95 10.41
CA GLN A 77 3.33 -1.10 9.26
C GLN A 77 2.17 -0.14 9.36
N ARG A 78 2.41 0.90 10.17
CA ARG A 78 1.60 2.10 10.27
C ARG A 78 1.35 2.41 8.81
N ARG A 79 0.10 2.25 8.37
CA ARG A 79 -0.35 2.59 7.01
C ARG A 79 -0.13 4.08 6.91
N ASP A 80 1.11 4.47 6.65
CA ASP A 80 1.52 5.86 6.62
C ASP A 80 0.89 6.40 5.34
N SER A 81 -0.14 7.23 5.51
CA SER A 81 -0.72 7.99 4.41
C SER A 81 0.31 8.97 3.83
N GLN A 82 1.36 9.25 4.59
CA GLN A 82 2.46 10.14 4.25
C GLN A 82 3.31 9.52 3.12
N GLY A 83 3.06 9.96 1.88
CA GLY A 83 3.86 9.59 0.72
C GLY A 83 3.12 8.82 -0.37
N ARG A 84 1.85 8.43 -0.19
CA ARG A 84 1.05 7.70 -1.20
C ARG A 84 0.91 8.48 -2.51
N GLY A 85 0.54 9.76 -2.42
CA GLY A 85 0.38 10.63 -3.58
C GLY A 85 1.69 10.81 -4.34
N MET A 86 2.78 11.12 -3.63
CA MET A 86 4.11 11.24 -4.27
C MET A 86 4.64 9.90 -4.78
N GLY A 87 4.34 8.79 -4.12
CA GLY A 87 4.66 7.44 -4.59
C GLY A 87 3.96 7.14 -5.92
N MET A 88 2.65 7.41 -6.02
CA MET A 88 1.90 7.31 -7.28
C MET A 88 2.54 8.16 -8.38
N VAL A 89 2.84 9.44 -8.08
CA VAL A 89 3.49 10.35 -9.04
C VAL A 89 4.84 9.80 -9.49
N ALA A 90 5.62 9.19 -8.60
CA ALA A 90 6.91 8.60 -8.95
C ALA A 90 6.79 7.45 -9.94
N HIS A 91 5.74 6.61 -9.84
CA HIS A 91 5.49 5.58 -10.84
C HIS A 91 4.98 6.18 -12.15
N TRP A 92 3.99 7.08 -12.10
CA TRP A 92 3.32 7.60 -13.31
C TRP A 92 4.14 8.62 -14.11
N LEU A 93 5.11 9.28 -13.50
CA LEU A 93 6.12 10.04 -14.23
C LEU A 93 6.89 9.17 -15.24
N GLY A 94 6.87 7.84 -15.06
CA GLY A 94 7.31 6.87 -16.05
C GLY A 94 6.70 7.06 -17.44
N TYR A 95 5.44 7.48 -17.55
CA TYR A 95 4.80 7.65 -18.85
C TYR A 95 5.39 8.81 -19.68
N PRO A 96 5.44 10.06 -19.19
CA PRO A 96 5.97 11.18 -19.97
C PRO A 96 7.50 11.27 -19.98
N THR A 97 8.17 10.75 -18.95
CA THR A 97 9.62 11.01 -18.74
C THR A 97 10.47 9.75 -18.62
N PHE A 98 9.83 8.58 -18.68
CA PHE A 98 10.49 7.30 -18.51
C PHE A 98 11.27 7.25 -17.17
N PHE A 99 12.58 7.03 -17.16
CA PHE A 99 13.35 6.96 -15.92
C PHE A 99 13.64 8.34 -15.29
N VAL A 100 13.50 9.46 -16.03
CA VAL A 100 13.96 10.78 -15.57
C VAL A 100 13.13 11.31 -14.40
N GLY A 101 11.80 11.30 -14.50
CA GLY A 101 10.92 11.77 -13.43
C GLY A 101 11.05 10.96 -12.13
N PRO A 102 11.03 9.61 -12.15
CA PRO A 102 11.37 8.80 -10.99
C PRO A 102 12.74 9.15 -10.40
N ALA A 103 13.78 9.33 -11.23
CA ALA A 103 15.11 9.72 -10.78
C ALA A 103 15.13 11.10 -10.10
N LEU A 104 14.39 12.07 -10.62
CA LEU A 104 14.24 13.39 -10.00
C LEU A 104 13.57 13.28 -8.64
N ILE A 105 12.55 12.44 -8.48
CA ILE A 105 11.91 12.22 -7.18
C ILE A 105 12.87 11.55 -6.19
N VAL A 106 13.64 10.55 -6.61
CA VAL A 106 14.69 9.95 -5.76
C VAL A 106 15.69 11.03 -5.29
N ALA A 107 16.08 11.95 -6.18
CA ALA A 107 17.06 12.99 -5.89
C ALA A 107 16.52 14.20 -5.10
N THR A 108 15.21 14.34 -4.98
CA THR A 108 14.53 15.47 -4.32
C THR A 108 13.67 14.97 -3.14
N ALA A 109 12.36 14.79 -3.33
CA ALA A 109 11.41 14.41 -2.28
C ALA A 109 11.77 13.07 -1.60
N GLY A 110 12.45 12.16 -2.30
CA GLY A 110 12.97 10.93 -1.73
C GLY A 110 14.08 11.14 -0.68
N LYS A 111 14.77 12.28 -0.67
CA LYS A 111 15.76 12.59 0.38
C LYS A 111 15.09 12.94 1.71
N GLU A 112 13.88 13.51 1.65
CA GLU A 112 13.13 13.98 2.82
C GLU A 112 12.18 12.91 3.36
N ASN A 113 11.61 12.09 2.48
CA ASN A 113 10.61 11.09 2.85
C ASN A 113 11.01 9.66 2.42
N PRO A 114 11.33 8.77 3.38
CA PRO A 114 11.69 7.38 3.11
C PRO A 114 10.61 6.55 2.38
N ALA A 115 9.32 6.83 2.64
CA ALA A 115 8.22 6.14 1.97
C ALA A 115 8.16 6.54 0.48
N VAL A 116 8.32 7.83 0.18
CA VAL A 116 8.42 8.33 -1.20
C VAL A 116 9.65 7.75 -1.89
N ARG A 117 10.80 7.74 -1.21
CA ARG A 117 12.05 7.19 -1.73
C ARG A 117 11.89 5.74 -2.17
N LYS A 118 11.20 4.92 -1.38
CA LYS A 118 10.96 3.51 -1.68
C LYS A 118 10.21 3.33 -3.00
N HIS A 119 9.11 4.05 -3.21
CA HIS A 119 8.36 4.02 -4.46
C HIS A 119 9.16 4.57 -5.64
N ALA A 120 9.88 5.68 -5.44
CA ALA A 120 10.66 6.32 -6.49
C ALA A 120 11.84 5.47 -6.96
N VAL A 121 12.56 4.80 -6.04
CA VAL A 121 13.65 3.87 -6.38
C VAL A 121 13.11 2.64 -7.11
N GLU A 122 11.98 2.10 -6.66
CA GLU A 122 11.34 0.95 -7.31
C GLU A 122 10.88 1.30 -8.73
N ALA A 123 10.21 2.44 -8.91
CA ALA A 123 9.82 2.97 -10.21
C ALA A 123 11.04 3.19 -11.12
N LEU A 124 12.09 3.84 -10.61
CA LEU A 124 13.31 4.11 -11.36
C LEU A 124 13.98 2.82 -11.86
N ASN A 125 14.15 1.84 -10.99
CA ASN A 125 14.72 0.54 -11.34
C ASN A 125 13.89 -0.17 -12.42
N PHE A 126 12.56 -0.12 -12.32
CA PHE A 126 11.68 -0.69 -13.35
C PHE A 126 11.82 0.03 -14.68
N GLN A 127 11.83 1.36 -14.71
CA GLN A 127 12.00 2.13 -15.95
C GLN A 127 13.36 1.87 -16.62
N LEU A 128 14.44 1.74 -15.83
CA LEU A 128 15.76 1.34 -16.35
C LEU A 128 15.76 -0.09 -16.89
N THR A 129 15.05 -1.01 -16.23
CA THR A 129 14.89 -2.38 -16.71
C THR A 129 14.12 -2.42 -18.04
N ALA A 130 13.03 -1.66 -18.13
CA ALA A 130 12.26 -1.51 -19.36
C ALA A 130 13.11 -0.87 -20.47
N LEU A 131 13.95 0.12 -20.16
CA LEU A 131 14.89 0.72 -21.11
C LEU A 131 15.77 -0.34 -21.76
N MET A 132 16.39 -1.19 -20.93
CA MET A 132 17.25 -2.27 -21.40
C MET A 132 16.47 -3.30 -22.22
N ALA A 133 15.24 -3.64 -21.81
CA ALA A 133 14.38 -4.55 -22.56
C ALA A 133 14.02 -4.00 -23.95
N PHE A 134 13.62 -2.74 -24.06
CA PHE A 134 13.35 -2.10 -25.35
C PHE A 134 14.60 -1.95 -26.21
N ALA A 135 15.74 -1.57 -25.61
CA ALA A 135 17.00 -1.46 -26.32
C ALA A 135 17.45 -2.82 -26.89
N LEU A 136 17.40 -3.88 -26.07
CA LEU A 136 17.72 -5.24 -26.50
C LEU A 136 16.78 -5.70 -27.62
N LEU A 137 15.47 -5.47 -27.48
CA LEU A 137 14.50 -5.79 -28.52
C LEU A 137 14.77 -5.01 -29.82
N GLY A 138 15.20 -3.75 -29.73
CA GLY A 138 15.60 -2.94 -30.88
C GLY A 138 16.81 -3.52 -31.61
N VAL A 139 17.83 -3.97 -30.87
CA VAL A 139 19.01 -4.63 -31.45
C VAL A 139 18.62 -5.92 -32.15
N VAL A 140 17.83 -6.79 -31.50
CA VAL A 140 17.35 -8.06 -32.09
C VAL A 140 16.51 -7.79 -33.34
N THR A 141 15.68 -6.75 -33.32
CA THR A 141 14.87 -6.34 -34.47
C THR A 141 15.74 -5.86 -35.62
N GLY A 142 16.81 -5.10 -35.35
CA GLY A 142 17.75 -4.67 -36.39
C GLY A 142 18.50 -5.86 -37.02
N VAL A 143 18.99 -6.78 -36.19
CA VAL A 143 19.70 -8.00 -36.63
C VAL A 143 18.79 -8.92 -37.45
N THR A 144 17.51 -9.02 -37.09
CA THR A 144 16.53 -9.86 -37.79
C THR A 144 15.81 -9.13 -38.93
N GLN A 145 16.35 -7.99 -39.38
CA GLN A 145 15.79 -7.16 -40.46
C GLN A 145 14.31 -6.81 -40.26
N GLY A 146 13.88 -6.61 -39.02
CA GLY A 146 12.52 -6.22 -38.65
C GLY A 146 11.61 -7.37 -38.24
N PHE A 147 12.01 -8.64 -38.38
CA PHE A 147 11.14 -9.79 -38.10
C PHE A 147 10.57 -9.77 -36.68
N THR A 148 11.35 -9.39 -35.66
CA THR A 148 10.86 -9.33 -34.27
C THR A 148 10.13 -8.04 -33.90
N GLY A 149 9.91 -7.13 -34.85
CA GLY A 149 9.31 -5.82 -34.60
C GLY A 149 7.89 -5.89 -34.02
N PHE A 150 7.15 -6.96 -34.32
CA PHE A 150 5.80 -7.18 -33.76
C PHE A 150 5.78 -7.36 -32.23
N LEU A 151 6.93 -7.60 -31.58
CA LEU A 151 7.02 -7.72 -30.13
C LEU A 151 7.01 -6.38 -29.40
N PHE A 152 7.32 -5.26 -30.07
CA PHE A 152 7.29 -3.92 -29.46
C PHE A 152 5.96 -3.58 -28.79
N PRO A 153 4.79 -3.74 -29.44
CA PRO A 153 3.50 -3.47 -28.79
C PRO A 153 3.24 -4.39 -27.59
N LEU A 154 3.72 -5.65 -27.60
CA LEU A 154 3.55 -6.56 -26.47
C LEU A 154 4.38 -6.12 -25.27
N VAL A 155 5.67 -5.82 -25.47
CA VAL A 155 6.54 -5.30 -24.40
C VAL A 155 6.06 -3.93 -23.92
N GLY A 156 5.61 -3.07 -24.85
CA GLY A 156 4.93 -1.80 -24.61
C GLY A 156 3.73 -1.93 -23.68
N LEU A 157 2.84 -2.88 -23.97
CA LEU A 157 1.65 -3.12 -23.17
C LEU A 157 2.00 -3.60 -21.76
N VAL A 158 2.94 -4.55 -21.63
CA VAL A 158 3.40 -5.03 -20.31
C VAL A 158 4.00 -3.89 -19.50
N TRP A 159 4.87 -3.09 -20.12
CA TRP A 159 5.46 -1.90 -19.49
C TRP A 159 4.39 -0.89 -19.03
N PHE A 160 3.42 -0.61 -19.90
CA PHE A 160 2.34 0.34 -19.63
C PHE A 160 1.47 -0.12 -18.45
N VAL A 161 0.98 -1.36 -18.50
CA VAL A 161 0.12 -1.94 -17.46
C VAL A 161 0.84 -2.00 -16.13
N LEU A 162 2.09 -2.47 -16.09
CA LEU A 162 2.86 -2.53 -14.86
C LEU A 162 3.11 -1.13 -14.30
N THR A 163 3.45 -0.14 -15.12
CA THR A 163 3.62 1.26 -14.67
C THR A 163 2.34 1.78 -14.01
N GLY A 164 1.19 1.51 -14.62
CA GLY A 164 -0.13 1.87 -14.08
C GLY A 164 -0.42 1.21 -12.74
N ILE A 165 -0.24 -0.11 -12.65
CA ILE A 165 -0.43 -0.90 -11.42
C ILE A 165 0.48 -0.39 -10.31
N GLY A 166 1.76 -0.10 -10.59
CA GLY A 166 2.69 0.42 -9.59
C GLY A 166 2.20 1.74 -8.97
N GLY A 167 1.71 2.67 -9.80
CA GLY A 167 1.16 3.93 -9.30
C GLY A 167 -0.13 3.77 -8.51
N LEU A 168 -1.07 2.93 -9.00
CA LEU A 168 -2.30 2.62 -8.28
C LEU A 168 -2.02 1.92 -6.94
N ALA A 169 -1.11 0.96 -6.93
CA ALA A 169 -0.72 0.24 -5.73
C ALA A 169 -0.06 1.19 -4.71
N ALA A 170 0.80 2.10 -5.14
CA ALA A 170 1.38 3.13 -4.28
C ALA A 170 0.30 4.07 -3.71
N LEU A 171 -0.68 4.46 -4.52
CA LEU A 171 -1.82 5.27 -4.07
C LEU A 171 -2.65 4.55 -2.99
N LEU A 172 -2.83 3.23 -3.15
CA LEU A 172 -3.51 2.36 -2.18
C LEU A 172 -2.65 2.03 -0.94
N GLY A 173 -1.39 2.51 -0.90
CA GLY A 173 -0.46 2.25 0.20
C GLY A 173 0.10 0.82 0.21
N SER A 174 0.11 0.16 -0.94
CA SER A 174 0.72 -1.16 -1.13
C SER A 174 2.21 -1.04 -1.47
N ASP A 175 3.01 -1.91 -0.88
CA ASP A 175 4.44 -2.08 -1.16
C ASP A 175 4.67 -2.89 -2.44
N PHE A 176 4.01 -2.50 -3.54
CA PHE A 176 4.11 -3.22 -4.81
C PHE A 176 5.55 -3.24 -5.32
N ARG A 177 5.95 -4.42 -5.79
CA ARG A 177 7.25 -4.66 -6.40
C ARG A 177 7.05 -5.17 -7.81
N TYR A 178 7.77 -4.58 -8.74
CA TYR A 178 7.66 -4.97 -10.13
C TYR A 178 8.23 -6.38 -10.34
N PRO A 179 7.53 -7.24 -11.10
CA PRO A 179 8.10 -8.49 -11.54
C PRO A 179 9.26 -8.20 -12.51
N PHE A 180 10.34 -8.97 -12.41
CA PHE A 180 11.49 -8.90 -13.33
C PHE A 180 12.32 -7.60 -13.31
N THR A 181 12.27 -6.79 -12.25
CA THR A 181 13.07 -5.56 -12.14
C THR A 181 14.49 -5.78 -11.62
N LEU A 182 15.47 -5.16 -12.30
CA LEU A 182 16.86 -5.10 -11.86
C LEU A 182 17.07 -3.97 -10.85
N ARG A 183 17.67 -4.29 -9.70
CA ARG A 183 17.89 -3.34 -8.59
C ARG A 183 19.22 -2.60 -8.74
N LEU A 184 19.24 -1.61 -9.62
CA LEU A 184 20.43 -0.82 -9.94
C LEU A 184 20.67 0.30 -8.91
N VAL A 185 19.60 0.95 -8.47
CA VAL A 185 19.60 2.03 -7.49
C VAL A 185 19.10 1.51 -6.14
N ARG A 186 19.74 1.94 -5.03
CA ARG A 186 19.40 1.58 -3.65
C ARG A 186 19.01 2.79 -2.83
#